data_AF-A0A4Q5ST49-F1
#
_entry.id   AF-A0A4Q5ST49-F1
#
_cell.length_a   1.000
_cell.length_b   1.000
_cell.length_c   1.000
_cell.angle_alpha   90.00
_cell.angle_beta   90.00
_cell.angle_gamma   90.00
#
_symmetry.space_group_name_H-M   'P 1'
#
loop_
_entity.id
_entity.type
_entity.pdbx_description
1 polymer ?
#
loop_
_entity_poly.entity_id
_entity_poly.type
_entity_poly.pdbx_seq_one_letter_code
_entity_poly.pdbx_strand_id
1 'polypeptide(L)' 'DRQRVVQIGLGSSGVPETFVIDGQGRIAMQHIGDIREDDVPKLLAALEAAR' A
#
# COMPACT_ATOMS: atom_id res chain seq x y z
N ASP A 1 -5.49 5.19 17.93
CA ASP A 1 -6.46 4.76 16.90
C ASP A 1 -7.60 5.77 16.72
N ARG A 2 -7.30 7.04 16.37
CA ARG A 2 -8.33 8.10 16.23
C ARG A 2 -7.94 9.21 15.25
N GLN A 3 -7.00 8.95 14.34
CA GLN A 3 -6.51 9.98 13.40
C GLN A 3 -6.76 9.67 11.92
N ARG A 4 -7.31 8.49 11.56
CA ARG A 4 -7.55 8.12 10.16
C ARG A 4 -8.99 8.33 9.65
N VAL A 5 -9.84 9.03 10.40
CA VAL A 5 -11.28 9.20 10.05
C VAL A 5 -11.55 10.53 9.32
N VAL A 6 -10.55 11.41 9.13
CA VAL A 6 -10.76 12.77 8.59
C VAL A 6 -10.08 12.96 7.21
N GLN A 7 -10.13 11.95 6.33
CA GLN A 7 -9.76 12.13 4.91
C GLN A 7 -10.93 11.93 3.94
N ILE A 8 -12.10 11.52 4.43
CA ILE A 8 -13.33 11.40 3.64
C ILE A 8 -14.13 12.70 3.83
N GLY A 9 -13.83 13.76 3.09
CA GLY A 9 -14.68 14.97 3.18
C GLY A 9 -14.28 16.17 2.33
N LEU A 10 -13.02 16.29 1.90
CA LEU A 10 -12.54 17.52 1.27
C LEU A 10 -11.54 17.26 0.13
N GLY A 11 -11.74 16.25 -0.73
CA GLY A 11 -10.86 16.02 -1.88
C GLY A 11 -9.37 15.75 -1.57
N SER A 12 -8.99 15.76 -0.28
CA SER A 12 -7.74 15.26 0.28
C SER A 12 -7.92 13.78 0.52
N SER A 13 -8.13 13.03 -0.56
CA SER A 13 -7.73 11.63 -0.56
C SER A 13 -6.23 11.69 -0.33
N GLY A 14 -5.74 11.23 0.82
CA GLY A 14 -4.32 11.27 1.13
C GLY A 14 -3.45 10.68 0.02
N VAL A 15 -2.14 10.82 0.15
CA VAL A 15 -1.18 10.13 -0.71
C VAL A 15 -1.65 8.68 -0.88
N PRO A 16 -1.83 8.18 -2.12
CA PRO A 16 -2.39 6.84 -2.31
C PRO A 16 -1.48 5.80 -1.65
N GLU A 17 -2.07 4.74 -1.11
CA GLU A 17 -1.33 3.69 -0.42
C GLU A 17 -1.73 2.33 -0.99
N THR A 18 -0.75 1.46 -1.22
CA THR A 18 -0.95 0.08 -1.67
C THR A 18 -0.29 -0.89 -0.69
N PHE A 19 -0.92 -2.03 -0.44
CA PHE A 19 -0.41 -3.05 0.47
C PHE A 19 -0.21 -4.38 -0.27
N VAL A 20 0.91 -5.05 0.00
CA VAL A 20 1.15 -6.43 -0.43
C VAL A 20 0.74 -7.34 0.72
N ILE A 21 -0.15 -8.29 0.44
CA ILE A 21 -0.68 -9.24 1.43
C ILE A 21 -0.15 -10.64 1.12
N ASP A 22 0.37 -11.32 2.13
CA ASP A 22 0.91 -12.68 2.03
C ASP A 22 -0.18 -13.76 2.00
N GLY A 23 0.22 -15.02 1.77
CA GLY A 23 -0.71 -16.16 1.74
C GLY A 23 -1.38 -16.48 3.08
N GLN A 24 -0.94 -15.86 4.18
CA GLN A 24 -1.51 -15.99 5.53
C GLN A 24 -2.37 -14.77 5.91
N GLY A 25 -2.56 -13.81 5.00
CA GLY A 25 -3.35 -12.60 5.21
C GLY A 25 -2.63 -11.50 6.00
N ARG A 26 -1.29 -11.53 6.12
CA ARG A 26 -0.51 -10.46 6.76
C ARG A 26 0.00 -9.45 5.75
N ILE A 27 0.20 -8.21 6.20
CA ILE A 27 0.81 -7.15 5.40
C ILE A 27 2.31 -7.42 5.33
N ALA A 28 2.80 -7.77 4.14
CA ALA A 28 4.21 -7.97 3.88
C ALA A 28 4.92 -6.67 3.48
N MET A 29 4.22 -5.75 2.82
CA MET A 29 4.77 -4.45 2.43
C MET A 29 3.67 -3.39 2.31
N GLN A 30 4.02 -2.14 2.58
CA GLN A 30 3.23 -0.94 2.28
C GLN A 30 4.01 -0.07 1.27
N HIS A 31 3.32 0.37 0.23
CA HIS A 31 3.77 1.37 -0.74
C HIS A 31 2.96 2.64 -0.54
N ILE A 32 3.66 3.78 -0.38
CA ILE A 32 3.04 5.10 -0.20
C ILE A 32 3.38 5.91 -1.45
N GLY A 33 2.37 6.47 -2.08
CA GLY A 33 2.47 7.19 -3.34
C GLY A 33 1.79 6.44 -4.48
N ASP A 34 1.69 7.13 -5.62
CA ASP A 34 1.23 6.53 -6.86
C ASP A 34 2.15 5.36 -7.24
N ILE A 35 1.57 4.33 -7.84
CA ILE A 35 2.35 3.25 -8.45
C ILE A 35 2.73 3.67 -9.87
N ARG A 36 4.03 3.65 -10.15
CA ARG A 36 4.60 3.84 -11.48
C ARG A 36 5.19 2.54 -11.99
N GLU A 37 5.58 2.51 -13.26
CA GLU A 37 6.17 1.32 -13.89
C GLU A 37 7.41 0.82 -13.13
N ASP A 38 8.21 1.74 -12.58
CA ASP A 38 9.40 1.43 -11.78
C ASP A 38 9.09 0.79 -10.41
N ASP A 39 7.87 0.95 -9.91
CA ASP A 39 7.43 0.35 -8.64
C ASP A 39 6.99 -1.11 -8.81
N VAL A 40 6.61 -1.51 -10.03
CA VAL A 40 6.12 -2.86 -10.34
C VAL A 40 7.15 -3.93 -9.97
N PRO A 41 8.45 -3.82 -10.35
CA PRO A 41 9.46 -4.79 -9.94
C PRO A 41 9.58 -4.92 -8.42
N LYS A 42 9.47 -3.81 -7.69
CA LYS A 42 9.57 -3.80 -6.22
C LYS A 42 8.36 -4.47 -5.56
N LEU A 43 7.15 -4.22 -6.06
CA LEU A 43 5.92 -4.85 -5.58
C LEU A 43 5.94 -6.37 -5.81
N LEU A 44 6.40 -6.81 -6.99
CA LEU A 44 6.53 -8.24 -7.31
C LEU A 44 7.60 -8.91 -6.45
N ALA A 45 8.76 -8.27 -6.23
CA ALA A 45 9.78 -8.79 -5.34
C ALA A 45 9.28 -8.94 -3.90
N ALA A 46 8.49 -7.97 -3.41
CA ALA A 46 7.87 -8.05 -2.10
C ALA A 46 6.83 -9.18 -2.01
N LEU A 47 6.07 -9.42 -3.10
CA LEU A 47 5.13 -10.53 -3.18
C LEU A 47 5.85 -11.90 -3.16
N GLU A 48 6.94 -12.05 -3.91
CA GLU A 48 7.73 -13.28 -3.92
C GLU A 48 8.45 -13.51 -2.58
N ALA A 49 8.94 -12.45 -1.93
CA ALA A 49 9.53 -12.55 -0.58
C ALA A 49 8.50 -12.88 0.51
N ALA A 50 7.21 -12.64 0.22
CA ALA A 50 6.09 -12.89 1.12
C ALA A 50 5.44 -14.27 0.93
N ARG A 51 5.90 -15.07 -0.05
CA ARG A 51 5.54 -16.49 -0.17
C ARG A 51 6.13 -17.30 0.96
#